data_AF-E5XVD9-F1
#
_entry.id   AF-E5XVD9-F1
#
_cell.length_a   1.000
_cell.length_b   1.000
_cell.length_c   1.000
_cell.angle_alpha   90.00
_cell.angle_beta   90.00
_cell.angle_gamma   90.00
#
_symmetry.space_group_name_H-M   'P 1'
#
loop_
_entity.id
_entity.type
_entity.pdbx_description
1 polymer ?
#
loop_
_entity_poly.entity_id
_entity_poly.type
_entity_poly.pdbx_seq_one_letter_code
_entity_poly.pdbx_strand_id
1 'polypeptide(L)'
;MIERSAFVGKSVQVSKSATNGWYSVIAIPTPAARPPLTVLPKKAPPWLLKQLGVPIRMQDPAFDGAFGVWGPSIPFAFDVLDARTRQWMLADPRFHAWPLQFQDANLLTWADSYPEPEQIAPKLDLLHEFLDRTDPRIWQQG
;
A
#
# COMPACT_ATOMS: atom_id res chain seq x y z
N MET A 1 1.38 4.96 34.15
CA MET A 1 2.61 5.13 33.34
C MET A 1 2.45 4.19 32.15
N ILE A 2 2.06 4.71 30.99
CA ILE A 2 1.80 3.89 29.79
C ILE A 2 3.08 3.93 28.98
N GLU A 3 3.73 2.77 28.87
CA GLU A 3 4.93 2.56 28.10
C GLU A 3 4.60 2.72 26.61
N ARG A 4 5.15 3.75 25.99
CA ARG A 4 5.12 3.93 24.53
C ARG A 4 6.21 3.04 23.95
N SER A 5 5.86 1.83 23.52
CA SER A 5 6.75 1.00 22.71
C SER A 5 7.09 1.75 21.43
N ALA A 6 8.32 2.24 21.36
CA ALA A 6 8.88 2.91 20.19
C ALA A 6 9.03 1.89 19.06
N PHE A 7 8.12 1.94 18.10
CA PHE A 7 8.23 1.17 16.86
C PHE A 7 9.27 1.87 15.97
N VAL A 8 10.52 1.41 16.01
CA VAL A 8 11.63 1.94 15.19
C VAL A 8 12.07 0.85 14.22
N GLY A 9 11.42 0.83 13.06
CA GLY A 9 11.93 0.19 11.87
C GLY A 9 11.52 1.06 10.68
N LYS A 10 12.45 1.81 10.11
CA LYS A 10 12.24 2.50 8.82
C LYS A 10 13.27 1.91 7.87
N SER A 11 12.83 1.19 6.85
CA SER A 11 13.73 0.64 5.85
C SER A 11 13.36 1.18 4.48
N VAL A 12 14.30 1.87 3.85
CA VAL A 12 14.26 2.18 2.43
C VAL A 12 15.16 1.17 1.74
N GLN A 13 14.60 0.38 0.83
CA GLN A 13 15.36 -0.57 0.03
C GLN A 13 15.31 -0.12 -1.44
N VAL A 14 16.48 -0.02 -2.05
CA VAL A 14 16.63 0.30 -3.47
C VAL A 14 17.16 -0.93 -4.17
N SER A 15 16.41 -1.44 -5.13
CA SER A 15 16.76 -2.66 -5.84
C SER A 15 16.76 -2.38 -7.34
N LYS A 16 17.82 -2.82 -8.02
CA LYS A 16 17.90 -2.83 -9.47
C LYS A 16 17.26 -4.11 -9.98
N SER A 17 16.22 -4.00 -10.80
CA SER A 17 15.63 -5.18 -11.46
C SER A 17 16.55 -5.67 -12.59
N ALA A 18 16.56 -6.98 -12.85
CA ALA A 18 17.26 -7.60 -13.98
C ALA A 18 16.74 -7.12 -15.35
N THR A 19 15.56 -6.50 -15.40
CA THR A 19 14.96 -5.87 -16.57
C THR A 19 15.14 -4.35 -16.53
N ASN A 20 16.39 -3.90 -16.70
CA ASN A 20 16.85 -2.53 -17.03
C ASN A 20 16.20 -1.29 -16.36
N GLY A 21 15.57 -1.43 -15.19
CA GLY A 21 14.92 -0.34 -14.46
C GLY A 21 15.32 -0.27 -12.98
N TRP A 22 15.36 0.95 -12.44
CA TRP A 22 15.50 1.20 -11.00
C TRP A 22 14.14 1.18 -10.35
N TYR A 23 14.01 0.46 -9.24
CA TYR A 23 12.83 0.53 -8.39
C TYR A 23 13.22 1.00 -6.99
N SER A 24 12.49 1.99 -6.50
CA SER A 24 12.55 2.40 -5.10
C SER A 24 11.40 1.77 -4.34
N VAL A 25 11.70 1.10 -3.23
CA VAL A 25 10.70 0.54 -2.33
C VAL A 25 10.87 1.19 -0.95
N ILE A 26 9.78 1.72 -0.43
CA ILE A 26 9.70 2.22 0.93
C ILE A 26 8.73 1.32 1.67
N ALA A 27 9.19 0.79 2.80
CA ALA A 27 8.41 -0.08 3.65
C ALA A 27 8.43 0.43 5.09
N ILE A 28 7.26 0.39 5.72
CA ILE A 28 7.14 0.53 7.17
C ILE A 28 6.60 -0.79 7.74
N PRO A 29 7.06 -1.19 8.93
CA PRO A 29 6.54 -2.37 9.59
C PRO A 29 5.11 -2.13 10.04
N THR A 30 4.27 -3.17 9.95
CA THR A 30 2.90 -3.17 10.48
C THR A 30 2.87 -3.75 11.89
N PRO A 31 1.85 -3.43 12.72
CA PRO A 31 1.73 -3.97 14.07
C PRO A 31 1.65 -5.50 14.14
N ALA A 32 1.11 -6.14 13.09
CA ALA A 32 1.04 -7.59 12.94
C ALA A 32 1.10 -7.96 11.45
N ALA A 33 1.51 -9.19 11.15
CA ALA A 33 1.49 -9.73 9.79
C ALA A 33 0.05 -9.86 9.27
N ARG A 34 -0.15 -9.63 7.97
CA ARG A 34 -1.46 -9.67 7.32
C ARG A 34 -1.42 -10.41 5.99
N PRO A 35 -2.57 -10.96 5.52
CA PRO A 35 -2.66 -11.50 4.18
C PRO A 35 -2.19 -10.46 3.14
N PRO A 36 -1.51 -10.88 2.07
CA PRO A 36 -1.02 -9.93 1.08
C PRO A 36 -2.19 -9.21 0.41
N LEU A 37 -2.06 -7.90 0.24
CA LEU A 37 -3.07 -7.06 -0.40
C LEU A 37 -2.35 -6.02 -1.23
N THR A 38 -2.67 -5.92 -2.51
CA THR A 38 -2.05 -4.99 -3.45
C THR A 38 -3.12 -4.07 -4.00
N VAL A 39 -2.88 -2.76 -3.94
CA VAL A 39 -3.72 -1.74 -4.56
C VAL A 39 -2.88 -0.96 -5.56
N LEU A 40 -3.30 -0.97 -6.83
CA LEU A 40 -2.63 -0.22 -7.88
C LEU A 40 -3.59 0.79 -8.51
N PRO A 41 -3.12 1.99 -8.88
CA PRO A 41 -3.87 2.86 -9.77
C PRO A 41 -4.04 2.16 -11.12
N LYS A 42 -5.22 2.25 -11.75
CA LYS A 42 -5.45 1.62 -13.06
C LYS A 42 -4.63 2.22 -14.19
N LYS A 43 -4.12 3.45 -13.99
CA LYS A 43 -3.17 4.08 -14.91
C LYS A 43 -1.74 3.52 -14.77
N ALA A 44 -1.51 2.57 -13.85
CA ALA A 44 -0.22 1.91 -13.70
C ALA A 44 0.20 1.21 -15.00
N PRO A 45 1.51 1.15 -15.28
CA PRO A 45 2.05 0.45 -16.44
C PRO A 45 1.50 -0.99 -16.58
N PRO A 46 1.11 -1.43 -17.79
CA PRO A 46 0.50 -2.75 -18.01
C PRO A 46 1.34 -3.94 -17.50
N TRP A 47 2.66 -3.79 -17.43
CA TRP A 47 3.54 -4.85 -16.94
C TRP A 47 3.40 -5.10 -15.42
N LEU A 48 3.03 -4.09 -14.62
CA LEU A 48 2.68 -4.27 -13.19
C LEU A 48 1.38 -5.05 -13.01
N LEU A 49 0.47 -4.92 -13.98
CA LEU A 49 -0.85 -5.55 -13.94
C LEU A 49 -0.83 -6.99 -14.49
N LYS A 50 0.12 -7.33 -15.37
CA LYS A 50 0.13 -8.60 -16.13
C LYS A 50 0.16 -9.88 -15.28
N GLN A 51 0.62 -9.81 -14.03
CA GLN A 51 0.69 -10.97 -13.14
C GLN A 51 -0.38 -10.95 -12.04
N LEU A 52 -1.14 -9.88 -11.94
CA LEU A 52 -2.20 -9.73 -10.96
C LEU A 52 -3.48 -10.20 -11.65
N GLY A 53 -4.10 -11.26 -11.13
CA GLY A 53 -5.29 -11.89 -11.72
C GLY A 53 -6.50 -10.96 -11.80
N VAL A 54 -7.71 -11.51 -11.62
CA VAL A 54 -8.92 -10.67 -11.62
C VAL A 54 -8.94 -9.80 -10.35
N PRO A 55 -9.09 -8.47 -10.45
CA PRO A 55 -9.18 -7.62 -9.27
C PRO A 55 -10.48 -7.86 -8.49
N ILE A 56 -10.40 -7.73 -7.17
CA ILE A 56 -11.54 -7.71 -6.25
C ILE A 56 -12.40 -6.48 -6.58
N ARG A 57 -13.72 -6.65 -6.61
CA ARG A 57 -14.69 -5.56 -6.77
C ARG A 57 -15.08 -5.02 -5.41
N MET A 58 -14.77 -3.74 -5.16
CA MET A 58 -15.05 -3.08 -3.88
C MET A 58 -16.48 -2.56 -3.78
N GLN A 59 -17.32 -2.81 -4.80
CA GLN A 59 -18.72 -2.36 -4.87
C GLN A 59 -18.85 -0.84 -4.83
N ASP A 60 -17.83 -0.15 -5.33
CA ASP A 60 -17.76 1.30 -5.43
C ASP A 60 -17.27 1.62 -6.84
N PRO A 61 -18.17 1.99 -7.78
CA PRO A 61 -17.80 2.19 -9.18
C PRO A 61 -16.73 3.25 -9.40
N ALA A 62 -16.65 4.28 -8.55
CA ALA A 62 -15.63 5.31 -8.65
C ALA A 62 -14.27 4.74 -8.24
N PHE A 63 -14.22 4.05 -7.11
CA PHE A 63 -13.00 3.40 -6.63
C PHE A 63 -12.53 2.29 -7.57
N ASP A 64 -13.44 1.39 -7.96
CA ASP A 64 -13.19 0.30 -8.91
C ASP A 64 -12.85 0.82 -10.31
N GLY A 65 -13.12 2.09 -10.61
CA GLY A 65 -12.72 2.78 -11.84
C GLY A 65 -11.30 3.36 -11.77
N ALA A 66 -10.89 3.85 -10.60
CA ALA A 66 -9.58 4.46 -10.37
C ALA A 66 -8.49 3.46 -9.99
N PHE A 67 -8.85 2.41 -9.25
CA PHE A 67 -7.91 1.46 -8.65
C PHE A 67 -8.27 0.01 -9.01
N GLY A 68 -7.28 -0.87 -8.92
CA GLY A 68 -7.46 -2.31 -8.85
C GLY A 68 -6.95 -2.83 -7.51
N VAL A 69 -7.61 -3.86 -6.98
CA VAL A 69 -7.29 -4.48 -5.69
C VAL A 69 -7.09 -5.97 -5.90
N TRP A 70 -5.98 -6.52 -5.38
CA TRP A 70 -5.67 -7.95 -5.49
C TRP A 70 -5.18 -8.49 -4.15
N GLY A 71 -5.61 -9.70 -3.82
CA GLY A 71 -5.18 -10.41 -2.61
C GLY A 71 -5.98 -11.69 -2.44
N PRO A 72 -5.52 -12.64 -1.61
CA PRO A 72 -6.21 -13.91 -1.39
C PRO A 72 -7.38 -13.78 -0.40
N SER A 73 -7.42 -12.73 0.42
CA SER A 73 -8.46 -12.50 1.43
C SER A 73 -9.35 -11.32 1.04
N ILE A 74 -10.53 -11.62 0.51
CA ILE A 74 -11.58 -10.62 0.24
C ILE A 74 -12.02 -9.92 1.53
N PRO A 75 -12.29 -10.62 2.66
CA PRO A 75 -12.67 -9.94 3.91
C PRO A 75 -11.63 -8.91 4.35
N PHE A 76 -10.35 -9.27 4.31
CA PHE A 76 -9.26 -8.36 4.66
C PHE A 76 -9.20 -7.13 3.73
N ALA A 77 -9.42 -7.31 2.43
CA ALA A 77 -9.50 -6.18 1.49
C ALA A 77 -10.63 -5.21 1.87
N PHE A 78 -11.81 -5.72 2.26
CA PHE A 78 -12.94 -4.88 2.68
C PHE A 78 -12.75 -4.21 4.04
N ASP A 79 -12.07 -4.89 4.98
CA ASP A 79 -11.76 -4.34 6.29
C ASP A 79 -10.75 -3.18 6.18
N VAL A 80 -9.68 -3.37 5.38
CA VAL A 80 -8.64 -2.36 5.17
C VAL A 80 -9.15 -1.20 4.31
N LEU A 81 -9.82 -1.52 3.20
CA LEU A 81 -10.31 -0.53 2.24
C LEU A 81 -11.79 -0.27 2.51
N ASP A 82 -12.10 0.17 3.72
CA ASP A 82 -13.44 0.58 4.09
C ASP A 82 -13.91 1.81 3.29
N ALA A 83 -15.18 2.21 3.44
CA ALA A 83 -15.74 3.32 2.66
C ALA A 83 -14.97 4.64 2.87
N ARG A 84 -14.50 4.90 4.10
CA ARG A 84 -13.75 6.12 4.43
C ARG A 84 -12.36 6.11 3.78
N THR A 85 -11.68 4.98 3.81
CA THR A 85 -10.36 4.80 3.21
C THR A 85 -10.45 4.93 1.70
N ARG A 86 -11.45 4.31 1.06
CA ARG A 86 -11.68 4.46 -0.40
C ARG A 86 -11.93 5.90 -0.81
N GLN A 87 -12.74 6.64 -0.05
CA GLN A 87 -12.99 8.06 -0.31
C GLN A 87 -11.70 8.90 -0.17
N TRP A 88 -10.90 8.64 0.85
CA TRP A 88 -9.61 9.31 1.02
C TRP A 88 -8.66 8.99 -0.15
N MET A 89 -8.57 7.72 -0.55
CA MET A 89 -7.74 7.30 -1.69
C MET A 89 -8.15 7.95 -3.01
N LEU A 90 -9.45 8.15 -3.23
CA LEU A 90 -9.95 8.87 -4.40
C LEU A 90 -9.54 10.35 -4.39
N ALA A 91 -9.57 10.99 -3.22
CA ALA A 91 -9.31 12.42 -3.07
C ALA A 91 -7.81 12.78 -3.02
N ASP A 92 -6.97 11.89 -2.51
CA ASP A 92 -5.56 12.15 -2.31
C ASP A 92 -4.73 11.73 -3.53
N PRO A 93 -4.06 12.68 -4.23
CA PRO A 93 -3.35 12.40 -5.47
C PRO A 93 -2.18 11.42 -5.30
N ARG A 94 -1.66 11.23 -4.07
CA ARG A 94 -0.53 10.33 -3.81
C ARG A 94 -0.86 8.88 -4.17
N PHE A 95 -2.10 8.42 -3.97
CA PHE A 95 -2.51 7.06 -4.34
C PHE A 95 -2.61 6.83 -5.85
N HIS A 96 -2.81 7.89 -6.63
CA HIS A 96 -2.81 7.80 -8.09
C HIS A 96 -1.40 7.71 -8.66
N ALA A 97 -0.40 8.16 -7.89
CA ALA A 97 1.01 8.12 -8.27
C ALA A 97 1.71 6.85 -7.79
N TRP A 98 1.39 6.38 -6.58
CA TRP A 98 2.13 5.31 -5.94
C TRP A 98 1.25 4.11 -5.57
N PRO A 99 1.64 2.90 -5.99
CA PRO A 99 1.11 1.64 -5.46
C PRO A 99 1.14 1.53 -3.95
N LEU A 100 0.23 0.72 -3.40
CA LEU A 100 0.23 0.33 -1.99
C LEU A 100 0.17 -1.20 -1.90
N GLN A 101 0.96 -1.81 -1.02
CA GLN A 101 0.82 -3.24 -0.75
C GLN A 101 1.10 -3.58 0.70
N PHE A 102 0.27 -4.47 1.25
CA PHE A 102 0.58 -5.25 2.44
C PHE A 102 1.30 -6.51 2.00
N GLN A 103 2.46 -6.77 2.61
CA GLN A 103 3.20 -8.01 2.41
C GLN A 103 3.93 -8.39 3.70
N ASP A 104 3.73 -9.63 4.13
CA ASP A 104 4.24 -10.16 5.39
C ASP A 104 3.84 -9.26 6.58
N ALA A 105 4.81 -8.63 7.24
CA ALA A 105 4.62 -7.68 8.33
C ALA A 105 4.99 -6.24 7.92
N ASN A 106 4.78 -5.90 6.65
CA ASN A 106 5.11 -4.59 6.11
C ASN A 106 3.95 -4.01 5.29
N LEU A 107 3.85 -2.68 5.37
CA LEU A 107 3.11 -1.85 4.43
C LEU A 107 4.13 -1.13 3.57
N LEU A 108 3.98 -1.21 2.25
CA LEU A 108 4.97 -0.72 1.31
C LEU A 108 4.36 0.03 0.13
N THR A 109 5.20 0.87 -0.46
CA THR A 109 4.95 1.61 -1.70
C THR A 109 6.22 1.62 -2.55
N TRP A 110 6.06 1.77 -3.86
CA TRP A 110 7.21 1.78 -4.78
C TRP A 110 7.02 2.71 -5.97
N ALA A 111 8.12 3.02 -6.65
CA ALA A 111 8.13 3.74 -7.91
C ALA A 111 9.16 3.13 -8.88
N ASP A 112 8.95 3.31 -10.18
CA ASP A 112 9.82 2.90 -11.29
C ASP A 112 10.93 3.93 -11.57
N SER A 113 11.39 4.61 -10.52
CA SER A 113 12.41 5.64 -10.57
C SER A 113 13.43 5.48 -9.44
N TYR A 114 14.59 6.10 -9.64
CA TYR A 114 15.55 6.31 -8.56
C TYR A 114 14.88 7.14 -7.45
N PRO A 115 15.05 6.78 -6.17
CA PRO A 115 14.48 7.57 -5.10
C PRO A 115 15.25 8.88 -4.97
N GLU A 116 14.70 9.95 -5.52
CA GLU A 116 15.12 11.29 -5.16
C GLU A 116 14.81 11.53 -3.68
N PRO A 117 15.73 12.07 -2.87
CA PRO A 117 15.52 12.30 -1.44
C PRO A 117 14.21 13.01 -1.12
N GLU A 118 13.80 13.96 -1.95
CA GLU A 118 12.57 14.74 -1.82
C GLU A 118 11.30 13.89 -1.94
N GLN A 119 11.37 12.71 -2.57
CA GLN A 119 10.23 11.81 -2.71
C GLN A 119 10.10 10.80 -1.55
N ILE A 120 11.14 10.66 -0.72
CA ILE A 120 11.14 9.68 0.37
C ILE A 120 10.14 10.09 1.46
N ALA A 121 10.20 11.35 1.93
CA ALA A 121 9.34 11.82 3.01
C ALA A 121 7.85 11.75 2.65
N PRO A 122 7.37 12.25 1.48
CA PRO A 122 5.97 12.15 1.10
C PRO A 122 5.43 10.71 1.02
N LYS A 123 6.25 9.76 0.57
CA LYS A 123 5.89 8.33 0.52
C LYS A 123 5.82 7.75 1.93
N LEU A 124 6.78 8.08 2.80
CA LEU A 124 6.78 7.63 4.18
C LEU A 124 5.57 8.19 4.95
N ASP A 125 5.25 9.46 4.75
CA ASP A 125 4.07 10.12 5.32
C ASP A 125 2.79 9.43 4.86
N LEU A 126 2.67 9.12 3.56
CA LEU A 126 1.53 8.36 3.03
C LEU A 126 1.36 7.02 3.76
N LEU A 127 2.44 6.26 3.93
CA LEU A 127 2.37 4.95 4.57
C LEU A 127 1.96 5.06 6.05
N HIS A 128 2.54 6.02 6.80
CA HIS A 128 2.17 6.25 8.20
C HIS A 128 0.72 6.70 8.32
N GLU A 129 0.30 7.67 7.52
CA GLU A 129 -1.08 8.14 7.46
C GLU A 129 -2.07 7.02 7.13
N PHE A 130 -1.71 6.12 6.22
CA PHE A 130 -2.54 4.97 5.89
C PHE A 130 -2.65 4.00 7.08
N LEU A 131 -1.52 3.71 7.72
CA LEU A 131 -1.48 2.83 8.88
C LEU A 131 -2.27 3.40 10.07
N ASP A 132 -2.15 4.70 10.33
CA ASP A 132 -2.86 5.40 11.40
C ASP A 132 -4.39 5.44 11.18
N ARG A 133 -4.83 5.39 9.91
CA ARG A 133 -6.25 5.34 9.54
C ARG A 133 -6.80 3.91 9.50
N THR A 134 -5.94 2.90 9.46
CA THR A 134 -6.35 1.49 9.41
C THR A 134 -7.00 1.10 10.74
N ASP A 135 -8.17 0.47 10.71
CA ASP A 135 -8.90 0.06 11.91
C ASP A 135 -8.00 -0.80 12.82
N PRO A 136 -7.78 -0.40 14.09
CA PRO A 136 -6.92 -1.16 14.99
C PRO A 136 -7.33 -2.62 15.19
N ARG A 137 -8.62 -2.95 15.02
CA ARG A 137 -9.16 -4.32 15.14
C ARG A 137 -8.57 -5.25 14.10
N ILE A 138 -8.17 -4.72 12.95
CA ILE A 138 -7.50 -5.50 11.91
C ILE A 138 -6.30 -6.20 12.53
N TRP A 139 -5.49 -5.52 13.35
CA TRP A 139 -4.27 -6.08 13.93
C TRP A 139 -4.48 -7.16 15.00
N GLN A 140 -5.68 -7.28 15.55
CA GLN A 140 -5.99 -8.20 16.65
C GLN A 140 -6.49 -9.56 16.16
N GLN A 141 -6.82 -9.69 14.87
CA GLN A 141 -7.28 -10.95 14.30
C GLN A 141 -6.07 -11.80 13.91
N GLY A 142 -5.75 -12.84 14.67
CA GLY A 142 -4.66 -13.78 14.42
C GLY A 142 -5.19 -15.20 14.39
#